data_AF-I7A293-F1
#
_entry.id   AF-I7A293-F1
#
_cell.length_a   1.000
_cell.length_b   1.000
_cell.length_c   1.000
_cell.angle_alpha   90.00
_cell.angle_beta   90.00
_cell.angle_gamma   90.00
#
_symmetry.space_group_name_H-M   'P 1'
#
loop_
_entity.id
_entity.type
_entity.pdbx_description
1 polymer ?
#
loop_
_entity_poly.entity_id
_entity_poly.type
_entity_poly.pdbx_seq_one_letter_code
_entity_poly.pdbx_strand_id
1 'polypeptide(L)'
;MKKYSSVYFGIITGVAGAALFLLAIIKTLVSDIDALPYIRTMMPFVDSITIYTVLGGLAAAFIWGWVLGFFFMLIYNWIDNYFFEKGE
;
A
#
# COMPACT_ATOMS: atom_id res chain seq x y z
N MET A 1 2.06 -18.47 -19.12
CA MET A 1 3.16 -18.70 -18.13
C MET A 1 2.92 -17.87 -16.86
N LYS A 2 3.08 -18.38 -15.62
CA LYS A 2 2.92 -17.59 -14.37
C LYS A 2 4.12 -16.64 -14.17
N LYS A 3 4.16 -15.54 -14.91
CA LYS A 3 5.35 -14.69 -15.03
C LYS A 3 5.73 -13.98 -13.72
N TYR A 4 4.77 -13.70 -12.84
CA TYR A 4 5.06 -13.26 -11.46
C TYR A 4 3.96 -13.71 -10.49
N SER A 5 4.37 -14.08 -9.28
CA SER A 5 3.45 -14.46 -8.20
C SER A 5 2.87 -13.21 -7.54
N SER A 6 1.55 -13.04 -7.68
CA SER A 6 0.79 -11.92 -7.11
C SER A 6 0.96 -11.77 -5.60
N VAL A 7 1.23 -12.87 -4.91
CA VAL A 7 1.44 -12.87 -3.45
C VAL A 7 2.74 -12.16 -3.09
N TYR A 8 3.86 -12.46 -3.77
CA TYR A 8 5.14 -11.81 -3.47
C TYR A 8 5.14 -10.33 -3.87
N PHE A 9 4.49 -9.99 -5.00
CA PHE A 9 4.34 -8.59 -5.40
C PHE A 9 3.47 -7.80 -4.42
N GLY A 10 2.40 -8.42 -3.90
CA GLY A 10 1.63 -7.90 -2.78
C GLY A 10 2.53 -7.61 -1.57
N ILE A 11 3.39 -8.55 -1.16
CA ILE A 11 4.26 -8.33 0.02
C ILE A 11 5.20 -7.13 -0.20
N ILE A 12 5.82 -7.02 -1.38
CA ILE A 12 6.73 -5.91 -1.71
C ILE A 12 6.00 -4.55 -1.65
N THR A 13 4.82 -4.47 -2.26
CA THR A 13 4.00 -3.25 -2.26
C THR A 13 3.44 -2.93 -0.87
N GLY A 14 3.13 -3.94 -0.05
CA GLY A 14 2.80 -3.77 1.37
C GLY A 14 3.94 -3.14 2.16
N VAL A 15 5.17 -3.64 2.01
CA VAL A 15 6.35 -3.04 2.65
C VAL A 15 6.57 -1.60 2.17
N ALA A 16 6.41 -1.35 0.86
CA ALA A 16 6.50 0.00 0.31
C ALA A 16 5.42 0.94 0.88
N GLY A 17 4.17 0.47 1.02
CA GLY A 17 3.08 1.22 1.64
C GLY A 17 3.37 1.59 3.10
N ALA A 18 3.88 0.65 3.88
CA ALA A 18 4.30 0.91 5.26
C ALA A 18 5.47 1.92 5.33
N ALA A 19 6.44 1.82 4.42
CA ALA A 19 7.56 2.76 4.34
C ALA A 19 7.10 4.18 3.99
N LEU A 20 6.15 4.33 3.05
CA LEU A 20 5.55 5.62 2.70
C LEU A 20 4.76 6.21 3.86
N PHE A 21 4.05 5.38 4.62
CA PHE A 21 3.35 5.81 5.83
C PHE A 21 4.34 6.36 6.88
N LEU A 22 5.43 5.64 7.15
CA LEU A 22 6.49 6.12 8.05
C LEU A 22 7.09 7.44 7.58
N LEU A 23 7.35 7.59 6.28
CA LEU A 23 7.84 8.83 5.69
C LEU A 23 6.86 9.99 5.88
N ALA A 24 5.56 9.74 5.75
CA ALA A 24 4.53 10.75 6.02
C ALA A 24 4.55 11.17 7.49
N ILE A 25 4.64 10.23 8.43
CA ILE A 25 4.75 10.52 9.87
C ILE A 25 6.01 11.35 10.17
N ILE A 26 7.18 10.94 9.64
CA ILE A 26 8.43 11.68 9.84
C ILE A 26 8.31 13.11 9.31
N LYS A 27 7.74 13.29 8.11
CA LYS A 27 7.53 14.62 7.52
C LYS A 27 6.62 15.50 8.38
N THR A 28 5.60 14.90 9.00
CA THR A 28 4.69 15.59 9.95
C THR A 28 5.47 16.13 11.14
N LEU A 29 6.35 15.30 11.72
CA LEU A 29 7.14 15.65 12.90
C LEU A 29 8.22 16.71 12.62
N VAL A 30 8.74 16.75 11.39
CA VAL A 30 9.85 17.65 11.02
C VAL A 30 9.36 18.97 10.43
N SER A 31 8.24 18.99 9.70
CA SER A 31 7.82 20.15 8.92
C SER A 31 6.66 20.95 9.52
N ASP A 32 6.14 20.57 10.69
CA ASP A 32 4.97 21.21 11.34
C ASP A 32 3.72 21.27 10.43
N ILE A 33 3.70 20.43 9.40
CA ILE A 33 2.57 20.28 8.46
C ILE A 33 1.64 19.24 9.05
N ASP A 34 0.38 19.62 9.26
CA ASP A 34 -0.64 18.70 9.74
C ASP A 34 -0.89 17.59 8.71
N ALA A 35 -0.44 16.37 9.02
CA ALA A 35 -0.61 15.22 8.15
C ALA A 35 -1.83 14.36 8.50
N LEU A 36 -2.65 14.78 9.46
CA LEU A 36 -3.93 14.13 9.76
C LEU A 36 -4.75 13.84 8.49
N PRO A 37 -4.85 14.76 7.50
CA PRO A 37 -5.57 14.49 6.26
C PRO A 37 -5.01 13.31 5.47
N TYR A 38 -3.68 13.16 5.39
CA TYR A 38 -3.04 12.05 4.67
C TYR A 38 -3.16 10.73 5.42
N ILE A 39 -3.09 10.77 6.76
CA ILE A 39 -3.27 9.61 7.62
C ILE A 39 -4.72 9.12 7.56
N ARG A 40 -5.70 10.03 7.48
CA ARG A 40 -7.12 9.69 7.37
C ARG A 40 -7.47 8.94 6.09
N THR A 41 -6.73 9.16 5.00
CA THR A 41 -6.87 8.36 3.76
C THR A 41 -6.59 6.88 4.00
N MET A 42 -5.67 6.55 4.92
CA MET A 42 -5.31 5.18 5.27
C MET A 42 -6.10 4.65 6.49
N MET A 43 -6.51 5.54 7.39
CA MET A 43 -7.28 5.26 8.60
C MET A 43 -8.32 6.36 8.88
N PRO A 44 -9.54 6.23 8.36
CA PRO A 44 -10.54 7.30 8.39
C PRO A 44 -11.07 7.64 9.80
N PHE A 45 -10.82 6.79 10.80
CA PHE A 45 -11.30 6.95 12.17
C PHE A 45 -10.27 7.56 13.14
N VAL A 46 -9.16 8.09 12.62
CA VAL A 46 -8.09 8.68 13.44
C VAL A 46 -8.30 10.18 13.61
N ASP A 47 -8.42 10.57 14.88
CA ASP A 47 -8.60 11.98 15.29
C ASP A 47 -7.36 12.59 15.93
N SER A 48 -6.35 11.79 16.27
CA SER A 48 -5.07 12.27 16.81
C SER A 48 -3.92 11.32 16.49
N ILE A 49 -2.70 11.87 16.43
CA ILE A 49 -1.48 11.08 16.23
C ILE A 49 -0.94 10.64 17.59
N THR A 50 -1.21 9.40 17.96
CA THR A 50 -0.67 8.72 19.15
C THR A 50 0.18 7.52 18.74
N ILE A 51 0.93 6.94 19.67
CA ILE A 51 1.74 5.74 19.39
C ILE A 51 0.87 4.58 18.88
N TYR A 52 -0.36 4.46 19.37
CA TYR A 52 -1.32 3.43 18.96
C TYR A 52 -1.83 3.65 17.53
N THR A 53 -2.09 4.90 17.15
CA THR A 53 -2.52 5.21 15.78
C THR A 53 -1.38 5.04 14.79
N VAL A 54 -0.13 5.32 15.19
CA VAL A 54 1.03 5.02 14.33
C VAL A 54 1.17 3.51 14.10
N LEU A 55 1.06 2.68 15.15
CA LEU A 55 1.12 1.23 15.01
C LEU A 55 -0.04 0.67 14.18
N GLY A 56 -1.26 1.13 14.44
CA GLY A 56 -2.45 0.77 13.65
C GLY A 56 -2.32 1.19 12.19
N GLY A 57 -1.75 2.38 11.94
CA GLY A 57 -1.53 2.92 10.61
C GLY A 57 -0.48 2.18 9.82
N LEU A 58 0.56 1.69 10.50
CA LEU A 58 1.59 0.88 9.88
C LEU A 58 1.02 -0.46 9.40
N ALA A 59 0.20 -1.11 10.24
CA ALA A 59 -0.51 -2.32 9.87
C ALA A 59 -1.52 -2.08 8.73
N ALA A 60 -2.32 -1.02 8.82
CA ALA A 60 -3.29 -0.65 7.80
C ALA A 60 -2.61 -0.32 6.46
N ALA A 61 -1.53 0.47 6.47
CA ALA A 61 -0.77 0.83 5.28
C ALA A 61 -0.13 -0.40 4.61
N PHE A 62 0.39 -1.35 5.41
CA PHE A 62 0.87 -2.61 4.89
C PHE A 62 -0.24 -3.42 4.22
N ILE A 63 -1.38 -3.58 4.88
CA ILE A 63 -2.54 -4.34 4.34
C ILE A 63 -3.03 -3.69 3.05
N TRP A 64 -3.21 -2.37 3.03
CA TRP A 64 -3.64 -1.65 1.83
C TRP A 64 -2.64 -1.79 0.68
N GLY A 65 -1.34 -1.61 0.97
CA GLY A 65 -0.28 -1.82 -0.03
C GLY A 65 -0.29 -3.26 -0.57
N TRP A 66 -0.45 -4.24 0.32
CA TRP A 66 -0.50 -5.66 -0.05
C TRP A 66 -1.68 -6.00 -0.95
N VAL A 67 -2.88 -5.53 -0.58
CA VAL A 67 -4.10 -5.70 -1.37
C VAL A 67 -3.93 -5.06 -2.75
N LEU A 68 -3.47 -3.82 -2.80
CA LEU A 68 -3.27 -3.09 -4.06
C LEU A 68 -2.28 -3.81 -4.98
N GLY A 69 -1.13 -4.25 -4.47
CA GLY A 69 -0.16 -4.98 -5.30
C GLY A 69 -0.67 -6.34 -5.74
N PHE A 70 -1.37 -7.07 -4.86
CA PHE A 70 -1.97 -8.35 -5.24
C PHE A 70 -2.92 -8.18 -6.42
N PHE A 71 -3.85 -7.21 -6.35
CA PHE A 71 -4.79 -6.93 -7.43
C PHE A 71 -4.09 -6.41 -8.69
N PHE A 72 -3.10 -5.53 -8.55
CA PHE A 72 -2.32 -5.04 -9.70
C PHE A 72 -1.69 -6.19 -10.48
N MET A 73 -1.04 -7.12 -9.79
CA MET A 73 -0.39 -8.26 -10.42
C MET A 73 -1.40 -9.27 -11.00
N LEU A 74 -2.57 -9.42 -10.35
CA LEU A 74 -3.67 -10.25 -10.87
C LEU A 74 -4.21 -9.67 -12.19
N ILE A 75 -4.46 -8.36 -12.24
CA ILE A 75 -4.91 -7.66 -13.44
C ILE A 75 -3.84 -7.73 -14.54
N TYR A 76 -2.57 -7.51 -14.20
CA TYR A 76 -1.46 -7.64 -15.15
C TYR A 76 -1.44 -9.04 -15.78
N ASN A 77 -1.50 -10.09 -14.96
CA ASN A 77 -1.50 -11.46 -15.46
C ASN A 77 -2.74 -11.76 -16.33
N TRP A 78 -3.89 -11.17 -16.00
CA TRP A 78 -5.11 -11.31 -16.80
C TRP A 78 -4.97 -10.64 -18.17
N ILE A 79 -4.44 -9.40 -18.22
CA ILE A 79 -4.16 -8.67 -19.45
C ILE A 79 -3.13 -9.43 -20.29
N ASP A 80 -2.04 -9.90 -19.67
CA ASP A 80 -0.97 -10.62 -20.36
C ASP A 80 -1.52 -11.87 -21.07
N ASN A 81 -2.32 -12.68 -20.36
CA ASN A 81 -2.96 -13.85 -20.95
C ASN A 81 -4.00 -13.51 -22.03
N TYR A 82 -4.75 -12.42 -21.86
CA TYR A 82 -5.81 -12.06 -22.81
C TYR A 82 -5.26 -11.54 -24.14
N PHE A 83 -4.19 -10.74 -24.10
CA PHE A 83 -3.64 -10.09 -25.29
C PHE A 83 -2.48 -10.84 -25.93
N PHE A 84 -1.68 -11.58 -25.16
CA PHE A 84 -0.47 -12.23 -25.68
C PHE A 84 -0.59 -13.75 -25.84
N GLU A 85 -1.44 -14.45 -25.08
CA GLU A 85 -1.64 -15.91 -25.24
C GLU A 85 -2.77 -16.28 -26.22
N LYS A 86 -3.68 -15.35 -26.57
CA LYS A 86 -4.76 -15.58 -27.56
C LYS A 86 -4.51 -14.95 -28.94
N GLY A 87 -3.39 -14.25 -29.10
CA GLY A 87 -3.00 -13.59 -30.35
C GLY A 87 -2.07 -14.41 -31.25
N GLU A 88 -1.70 -15.63 -30.83
CA GLU A 88 -0.97 -16.63 -31.63
C GLU A 88 -1.90 -17.72 -32.15
#